data_AF-A0A941XNY5-F1
#
_entry.id   AF-A0A941XNY5-F1
#
_cell.length_a   1.000
_cell.length_b   1.000
_cell.length_c   1.000
_cell.angle_alpha   90.00
_cell.angle_beta   90.00
_cell.angle_gamma   90.00
#
_symmetry.space_group_name_H-M   'P 1'
#
loop_
_entity.id
_entity.type
_entity.pdbx_description
1 polymer ?
#
loop_
_entity_poly.entity_id
_entity_poly.type
_entity_poly.pdbx_seq_one_letter_code
_entity_poly.pdbx_strand_id
1 'polypeptide(L)'
;MARKSRKTAISKQPVIETPAAQLYPTAIYARLSVENSGKSEKIDVIQNQIDICKEYVKSCPYLSLVDVYIDNGHTGTVFDRPEFNRLMNDIRTGRIKCLVVRDLSRFGRDYIETGTYLERIFPQIGLRFIAIKEHYDSFDTDGSNESLIIPLQNMINALYSKDISRKVSTALRSQMEQGTFRKRNLPYGYRWNEEHTNMVIDEETAPIVRQIFQWKIEGVSAPTILNRLDEMDAPNPEQRKREVGTRKGDPSAYRGWAKSTLYDFWTNPHYVGDTVLARSEAAIYKGVKPHMVKDKDKWIVFRNTHEPIISREDFQKVQDILKQASDYRQSHMEKTAKVRSTLVNLFDGKIVCADCGRKLYYHRKRIDKDKRGRWYAYYECSTFVARRYENCTRHYTRQDVLELKVLAAIQLQVKAALDYDKLLAKLRGSSGEKNIRDQMNALINSLDLKLGGVNRKRSRLYEDFADGILDEEEYTFAKKSYDEQYADLTRRLDEAIQRRNSFNEAMSEDNKWITLMKSVSTAKKLTQELVDESIELVKVHEGGDIELTMKYGDIYALTLQSIKEVQEAMA
;
A
#
# COMPACT_ATOMS: atom_id res chain seq x y z
N MET A 1 68.43 -18.46 -59.91
CA MET A 1 68.89 -19.76 -59.37
C MET A 1 69.64 -19.54 -58.07
N ALA A 2 69.45 -20.44 -57.11
CA ALA A 2 70.24 -20.67 -55.90
C ALA A 2 70.36 -19.54 -54.84
N ARG A 3 69.49 -19.61 -53.82
CA ARG A 3 69.66 -18.98 -52.51
C ARG A 3 70.21 -20.04 -51.54
N LYS A 4 71.36 -19.80 -50.91
CA LYS A 4 71.77 -20.51 -49.69
C LYS A 4 72.67 -19.64 -48.81
N SER A 5 72.26 -19.57 -47.52
CA SER A 5 73.11 -19.76 -46.32
C SER A 5 73.97 -18.55 -45.87
N ARG A 6 74.09 -18.17 -44.57
CA ARG A 6 73.95 -18.92 -43.30
C ARG A 6 73.86 -17.96 -42.07
N LYS A 7 73.08 -18.37 -41.05
CA LYS A 7 73.12 -18.08 -39.58
C LYS A 7 73.05 -16.59 -39.14
N THR A 8 72.32 -16.22 -38.08
CA THR A 8 72.68 -16.44 -36.66
C THR A 8 71.55 -15.97 -35.72
N ALA A 9 71.52 -16.56 -34.51
CA ALA A 9 70.92 -16.08 -33.24
C ALA A 9 69.39 -16.11 -33.06
N ILE A 10 68.93 -17.13 -32.32
CA ILE A 10 67.61 -17.18 -31.68
C ILE A 10 67.72 -16.41 -30.35
N SER A 11 67.05 -15.26 -30.28
CA SER A 11 66.81 -14.51 -29.04
C SER A 11 65.46 -14.96 -28.46
N LYS A 12 65.44 -15.27 -27.15
CA LYS A 12 64.23 -15.67 -26.40
C LYS A 12 63.26 -14.49 -26.32
N GLN A 13 62.03 -14.68 -26.79
CA GLN A 13 60.87 -13.84 -26.43
C GLN A 13 60.10 -14.49 -25.27
N PRO A 14 59.48 -13.69 -24.39
CA PRO A 14 58.97 -14.14 -23.09
C PRO A 14 57.72 -15.00 -23.23
N VAL A 15 57.59 -15.98 -22.35
CA VAL A 15 56.39 -16.81 -22.19
C VAL A 15 55.28 -15.92 -21.64
N ILE A 16 54.22 -15.74 -22.42
CA ILE A 16 52.97 -15.12 -21.96
C ILE A 16 52.16 -16.25 -21.31
N GLU A 17 52.08 -16.22 -19.99
CA GLU A 17 51.17 -17.07 -19.21
C GLU A 17 49.72 -16.73 -19.59
N THR A 18 48.94 -17.75 -19.95
CA THR A 18 47.51 -17.61 -20.28
C THR A 18 46.73 -17.39 -18.97
N PRO A 19 45.90 -16.34 -18.83
CA PRO A 19 45.14 -16.12 -17.61
C PRO A 19 44.10 -17.23 -17.41
N ALA A 20 44.01 -17.76 -16.19
CA ALA A 20 43.01 -18.76 -15.79
C ALA A 20 41.59 -18.25 -16.04
N ALA A 21 40.74 -19.07 -16.65
CA ALA A 21 39.34 -18.74 -16.94
C ALA A 21 38.59 -18.41 -15.64
N GLN A 22 38.12 -17.18 -15.51
CA GLN A 22 37.38 -16.71 -14.34
C GLN A 22 35.98 -17.35 -14.34
N LEU A 23 35.76 -18.33 -13.47
CA LEU A 23 34.47 -18.96 -13.26
C LEU A 23 33.51 -17.97 -12.59
N TYR A 24 32.35 -17.74 -13.19
CA TYR A 24 31.28 -16.90 -12.63
C TYR A 24 30.31 -17.77 -11.81
N PRO A 25 30.17 -17.53 -10.49
CA PRO A 25 29.10 -18.11 -9.69
C PRO A 25 27.73 -17.64 -10.20
N THR A 26 26.95 -18.56 -10.75
CA THR A 26 25.73 -18.29 -11.53
C THR A 26 24.48 -18.78 -10.82
N ALA A 27 23.44 -17.96 -10.78
CA ALA A 27 22.11 -18.33 -10.33
C ALA A 27 21.11 -18.36 -11.48
N ILE A 28 20.11 -19.23 -11.36
CA ILE A 28 18.96 -19.27 -12.27
C ILE A 28 17.74 -18.71 -11.53
N TYR A 29 17.02 -17.77 -12.15
CA TYR A 29 15.74 -17.29 -11.61
C TYR A 29 14.58 -17.65 -12.55
N ALA A 30 13.57 -18.30 -11.97
CA ALA A 30 12.36 -18.73 -12.68
C ALA A 30 11.10 -18.25 -11.95
N ARG A 31 10.06 -17.92 -12.71
CA ARG A 31 8.82 -17.38 -12.15
C ARG A 31 7.58 -17.77 -12.94
N LEU A 32 6.47 -18.00 -12.24
CA LEU A 32 5.14 -18.23 -12.82
C LEU A 32 4.17 -17.09 -12.49
N SER A 33 3.52 -16.51 -13.50
CA SER A 33 2.56 -15.41 -13.34
C SER A 33 1.17 -15.88 -12.93
N VAL A 34 0.49 -15.06 -12.12
CA VAL A 34 -0.83 -15.31 -11.50
C VAL A 34 -1.97 -15.59 -12.49
N GLU A 35 -1.91 -15.05 -13.72
CA GLU A 35 -2.95 -15.26 -14.76
C GLU A 35 -3.08 -16.72 -15.23
N ASN A 36 -2.05 -17.56 -15.03
CA ASN A 36 -2.00 -18.94 -15.52
C ASN A 36 -2.20 -19.99 -14.40
N SER A 37 -2.72 -19.59 -13.24
CA SER A 37 -2.77 -20.39 -12.00
C SER A 37 -3.78 -21.57 -12.00
N GLY A 38 -4.49 -21.82 -13.11
CA GLY A 38 -5.74 -22.60 -13.12
C GLY A 38 -5.73 -24.06 -13.60
N LYS A 39 -4.65 -24.63 -14.16
CA LYS A 39 -4.67 -26.02 -14.70
C LYS A 39 -3.47 -26.84 -14.27
N SER A 40 -3.63 -28.16 -14.16
CA SER A 40 -2.68 -29.19 -13.66
C SER A 40 -1.38 -29.39 -14.46
N GLU A 41 -1.17 -28.66 -15.57
CA GLU A 41 0.08 -28.63 -16.36
C GLU A 41 1.17 -27.74 -15.72
N LYS A 42 1.15 -27.58 -14.37
CA LYS A 42 1.85 -26.51 -13.63
C LYS A 42 3.36 -26.71 -13.47
N ILE A 43 3.79 -27.97 -13.36
CA ILE A 43 5.17 -28.33 -13.03
C ILE A 43 6.04 -28.20 -14.29
N ASP A 44 5.51 -28.60 -15.44
CA ASP A 44 6.25 -28.66 -16.70
C ASP A 44 6.70 -27.29 -17.22
N VAL A 45 5.95 -26.21 -16.96
CA VAL A 45 6.26 -24.87 -17.50
C VAL A 45 7.40 -24.16 -16.75
N ILE A 46 7.51 -24.37 -15.43
CA ILE A 46 8.64 -23.84 -14.65
C ILE A 46 9.86 -24.74 -14.82
N GLN A 47 9.65 -26.06 -14.84
CA GLN A 47 10.72 -27.01 -15.06
C GLN A 47 11.40 -26.77 -16.41
N ASN A 48 10.61 -26.56 -17.48
CA ASN A 48 11.13 -26.19 -18.79
C ASN A 48 11.93 -24.86 -18.77
N GLN A 49 11.52 -23.86 -17.98
CA GLN A 49 12.32 -22.63 -17.82
C GLN A 49 13.68 -22.91 -17.20
N ILE A 50 13.70 -23.72 -16.14
CA ILE A 50 14.92 -24.09 -15.42
C ILE A 50 15.81 -24.95 -16.31
N ASP A 51 15.25 -25.89 -17.06
CA ASP A 51 15.99 -26.81 -17.92
C ASP A 51 16.68 -26.07 -19.06
N ILE A 52 15.99 -25.13 -19.73
CA ILE A 52 16.59 -24.23 -20.73
C ILE A 52 17.76 -23.46 -20.13
N CYS A 53 17.60 -22.88 -18.94
CA CYS A 53 18.67 -22.15 -18.27
C CYS A 53 19.84 -23.06 -17.86
N LYS A 54 19.57 -24.27 -17.37
CA LYS A 54 20.60 -25.25 -16.99
C LYS A 54 21.38 -25.74 -18.20
N GLU A 55 20.70 -25.99 -19.32
CA GLU A 55 21.34 -26.38 -20.58
C GLU A 55 22.26 -25.27 -21.10
N TYR A 56 21.80 -24.02 -21.05
CA TYR A 56 22.63 -22.86 -21.40
C TYR A 56 23.85 -22.73 -20.48
N VAL A 57 23.69 -22.83 -19.16
CA VAL A 57 24.81 -22.77 -18.22
C VAL A 57 25.82 -23.91 -18.46
N LYS A 58 25.35 -25.13 -18.75
CA LYS A 58 26.22 -26.27 -19.11
C LYS A 58 27.00 -26.04 -20.42
N SER A 59 26.40 -25.32 -21.36
CA SER A 59 27.05 -25.00 -22.64
C SER A 59 28.17 -23.94 -22.51
N CYS A 60 28.22 -23.21 -21.40
CA CYS A 60 29.19 -22.14 -21.16
C CYS A 60 30.21 -22.53 -20.07
N PRO A 61 31.46 -22.88 -20.43
CA PRO A 61 32.47 -23.37 -19.47
C PRO A 61 32.88 -22.37 -18.38
N TYR A 62 32.56 -21.10 -18.57
CA TYR A 62 32.87 -20.00 -17.64
C TYR A 62 31.74 -19.72 -16.64
N LEU A 63 30.60 -20.42 -16.70
CA LEU A 63 29.48 -20.28 -15.77
C LEU A 63 29.44 -21.49 -14.82
N SER A 64 29.26 -21.25 -13.52
CA SER A 64 29.13 -22.30 -12.51
C SER A 64 27.81 -22.17 -11.77
N LEU A 65 26.90 -23.13 -11.91
CA LEU A 65 25.59 -23.07 -11.27
C LEU A 65 25.71 -23.22 -9.74
N VAL A 66 25.28 -22.19 -9.00
CA VAL A 66 25.28 -22.16 -7.53
C VAL A 66 23.92 -22.51 -6.95
N ASP A 67 22.86 -21.88 -7.44
CA ASP A 67 21.50 -22.06 -6.91
C ASP A 67 20.40 -21.70 -7.94
N VAL A 68 19.18 -22.17 -7.69
CA VAL A 68 17.98 -21.91 -8.50
C VAL A 68 16.89 -21.32 -7.61
N TYR A 69 16.38 -20.15 -8.01
CA TYR A 69 15.39 -19.36 -7.25
C TYR A 69 14.05 -19.38 -7.99
N ILE A 70 12.97 -19.74 -7.30
CA ILE A 70 11.67 -20.02 -7.93
C ILE A 70 10.54 -19.29 -7.21
N ASP A 71 9.97 -18.27 -7.85
CA ASP A 71 8.77 -17.58 -7.35
C ASP A 71 7.49 -18.13 -8.00
N ASN A 72 6.65 -18.79 -7.20
CA ASN A 72 5.37 -19.35 -7.62
C ASN A 72 4.20 -18.43 -7.29
N GLY A 73 3.46 -17.98 -8.31
CA GLY A 73 2.19 -17.27 -8.09
C GLY A 73 2.33 -15.79 -7.70
N HIS A 74 3.47 -15.16 -7.98
CA HIS A 74 3.69 -13.73 -7.75
C HIS A 74 3.57 -12.89 -9.02
N THR A 75 2.96 -11.70 -8.92
CA THR A 75 2.83 -10.75 -10.03
C THR A 75 4.18 -10.13 -10.37
N GLY A 76 4.44 -9.92 -11.67
CA GLY A 76 5.72 -9.34 -12.14
C GLY A 76 5.90 -7.86 -11.79
N THR A 77 4.89 -7.23 -11.21
CA THR A 77 4.80 -5.78 -10.97
C THR A 77 5.26 -5.36 -9.57
N VAL A 78 5.55 -6.31 -8.68
CA VAL A 78 6.05 -6.05 -7.32
C VAL A 78 7.35 -6.82 -7.14
N PHE A 79 8.43 -6.14 -6.78
CA PHE A 79 9.75 -6.73 -6.58
C PHE A 79 10.01 -7.25 -5.17
N ASP A 80 9.10 -6.99 -4.22
CA ASP A 80 9.13 -7.62 -2.90
C ASP A 80 8.59 -9.06 -2.97
N ARG A 81 9.50 -10.03 -3.12
CA ARG A 81 9.18 -11.47 -3.21
C ARG A 81 10.19 -12.29 -2.43
N PRO A 82 9.80 -13.39 -1.79
CA PRO A 82 10.67 -14.15 -0.89
C PRO A 82 11.92 -14.70 -1.60
N GLU A 83 11.77 -15.37 -2.76
CA GLU A 83 12.93 -15.94 -3.47
C GLU A 83 13.75 -14.88 -4.22
N PHE A 84 13.10 -13.81 -4.69
CA PHE A 84 13.81 -12.66 -5.24
C PHE A 84 14.65 -11.93 -4.17
N ASN A 85 14.12 -11.74 -2.97
CA ASN A 85 14.85 -11.12 -1.85
C ASN A 85 16.02 -12.00 -1.41
N ARG A 86 15.86 -13.33 -1.40
CA ARG A 86 16.94 -14.30 -1.16
C ARG A 86 18.03 -14.17 -2.22
N LEU A 87 17.66 -14.18 -3.51
CA LEU A 87 18.57 -13.96 -4.63
C LEU A 87 19.33 -12.63 -4.51
N MET A 88 18.65 -11.54 -4.21
CA MET A 88 19.27 -10.22 -4.07
C MET A 88 20.24 -10.15 -2.89
N ASN A 89 19.97 -10.88 -1.80
CA ASN A 89 20.91 -10.99 -0.68
C ASN A 89 22.16 -11.79 -1.07
N ASP A 90 21.99 -12.90 -1.80
CA ASP A 90 23.10 -13.72 -2.30
C ASP A 90 23.96 -12.99 -3.35
N ILE A 91 23.34 -12.10 -4.14
CA ILE A 91 24.05 -11.16 -5.03
C ILE A 91 24.85 -10.13 -4.22
N ARG A 92 24.25 -9.50 -3.20
CA ARG A 92 24.92 -8.48 -2.37
C ARG A 92 26.08 -9.04 -1.55
N THR A 93 25.98 -10.28 -1.11
CA THR A 93 27.06 -10.98 -0.38
C THR A 93 28.18 -11.47 -1.30
N GLY A 94 28.04 -11.32 -2.63
CA GLY A 94 29.02 -11.74 -3.62
C GLY A 94 29.03 -13.25 -3.89
N ARG A 95 28.10 -14.01 -3.30
CA ARG A 95 27.91 -15.45 -3.53
C ARG A 95 27.50 -15.73 -4.98
N ILE A 96 26.78 -14.80 -5.60
CA ILE A 96 26.36 -14.86 -7.00
C ILE A 96 26.97 -13.67 -7.75
N LYS A 97 27.66 -13.96 -8.86
CA LYS A 97 28.20 -12.95 -9.79
C LYS A 97 27.58 -13.00 -11.17
N CYS A 98 26.74 -13.99 -11.46
CA CYS A 98 25.96 -14.06 -12.69
C CYS A 98 24.51 -14.48 -12.42
N LEU A 99 23.55 -13.84 -13.08
CA LEU A 99 22.13 -14.18 -13.03
C LEU A 99 21.63 -14.53 -14.42
N VAL A 100 21.08 -15.74 -14.57
CA VAL A 100 20.52 -16.27 -15.82
C VAL A 100 19.00 -16.39 -15.70
N VAL A 101 18.30 -15.81 -16.65
CA VAL A 101 16.84 -15.96 -16.82
C VAL A 101 16.51 -16.44 -18.23
N ARG A 102 15.37 -17.13 -18.37
CA ARG A 102 14.92 -17.56 -19.69
C ARG A 102 14.55 -16.38 -20.58
N ASP A 103 13.76 -15.47 -20.03
CA ASP A 103 13.30 -14.25 -20.72
C ASP A 103 13.18 -13.10 -19.71
N LEU A 104 13.34 -11.84 -20.15
CA LEU A 104 13.30 -10.65 -19.29
C LEU A 104 12.02 -10.54 -18.46
N SER A 105 10.90 -11.05 -18.99
CA SER A 105 9.62 -11.03 -18.28
C SER A 105 9.62 -11.88 -17.01
N ARG A 106 10.58 -12.82 -16.87
CA ARG A 106 10.77 -13.59 -15.63
C ARG A 106 11.34 -12.75 -14.51
N PHE A 107 12.31 -11.90 -14.82
CA PHE A 107 12.94 -11.00 -13.88
C PHE A 107 11.95 -9.95 -13.33
N GLY A 108 11.31 -9.16 -14.21
CA GLY A 108 10.38 -8.11 -13.79
C GLY A 108 9.44 -7.65 -14.91
N ARG A 109 8.26 -7.13 -14.53
CA ARG A 109 7.30 -6.46 -15.44
C ARG A 109 7.15 -4.97 -15.14
N ASP A 110 7.59 -4.48 -13.98
CA ASP A 110 7.69 -3.03 -13.74
C ASP A 110 8.93 -2.48 -14.44
N TYR A 111 8.66 -1.66 -15.46
CA TYR A 111 9.64 -1.06 -16.37
C TYR A 111 10.68 -0.21 -15.65
N ILE A 112 10.25 0.60 -14.67
CA ILE A 112 11.16 1.56 -14.00
C ILE A 112 12.12 0.79 -13.10
N GLU A 113 11.58 -0.14 -12.33
CA GLU A 113 12.36 -0.91 -11.37
C GLU A 113 13.27 -1.93 -12.06
N THR A 114 12.76 -2.63 -13.10
CA THR A 114 13.59 -3.54 -13.92
C THR A 114 14.75 -2.81 -14.60
N GLY A 115 14.49 -1.63 -15.20
CA GLY A 115 15.52 -0.80 -15.81
C GLY A 115 16.55 -0.32 -14.79
N THR A 116 16.12 0.07 -13.60
CA THR A 116 17.02 0.47 -12.51
C THR A 116 17.96 -0.68 -12.11
N TYR A 117 17.46 -1.91 -12.04
CA TYR A 117 18.30 -3.07 -11.75
C TYR A 117 19.35 -3.34 -12.83
N LEU A 118 18.92 -3.38 -14.10
CA LEU A 118 19.80 -3.75 -15.22
C LEU A 118 20.79 -2.64 -15.60
N GLU A 119 20.40 -1.37 -15.54
CA GLU A 119 21.23 -0.25 -16.01
C GLU A 119 22.07 0.39 -14.90
N ARG A 120 21.65 0.26 -13.63
CA ARG A 120 22.32 0.94 -12.51
C ARG A 120 22.82 -0.02 -11.45
N ILE A 121 21.95 -0.87 -10.90
CA ILE A 121 22.31 -1.68 -9.71
C ILE A 121 23.28 -2.81 -10.07
N PHE A 122 22.97 -3.63 -11.08
CA PHE A 122 23.81 -4.76 -11.46
C PHE A 122 25.17 -4.34 -12.03
N PRO A 123 25.28 -3.30 -12.88
CA PRO A 123 26.59 -2.79 -13.29
C PRO A 123 27.41 -2.24 -12.12
N GLN A 124 26.80 -1.54 -11.15
CA GLN A 124 27.49 -1.04 -9.96
C GLN A 124 28.00 -2.16 -9.04
N ILE A 125 27.27 -3.27 -8.96
CA ILE A 125 27.65 -4.45 -8.16
C ILE A 125 28.61 -5.38 -8.95
N GLY A 126 28.75 -5.16 -10.26
CA GLY A 126 29.55 -6.03 -11.14
C GLY A 126 28.89 -7.39 -11.41
N LEU A 127 27.55 -7.46 -11.34
CA LEU A 127 26.77 -8.66 -11.62
C LEU A 127 26.55 -8.81 -13.14
N ARG A 128 26.91 -9.97 -13.71
CA ARG A 128 26.60 -10.33 -15.11
C ARG A 128 25.17 -10.83 -15.22
N PHE A 129 24.34 -10.20 -16.05
CA PHE A 129 22.96 -10.60 -16.26
C PHE A 129 22.78 -11.17 -17.67
N ILE A 130 22.17 -12.36 -17.79
CA ILE A 130 21.95 -13.05 -19.05
C ILE A 130 20.46 -13.38 -19.21
N ALA A 131 19.85 -12.95 -20.32
CA ALA A 131 18.52 -13.37 -20.73
C ALA A 131 18.59 -14.14 -22.06
N ILE A 132 18.29 -15.44 -21.99
CA ILE A 132 18.56 -16.39 -23.08
C ILE A 132 17.73 -16.07 -24.32
N LYS A 133 16.43 -15.82 -24.17
CA LYS A 133 15.51 -15.59 -25.29
C LYS A 133 15.80 -14.29 -26.03
N GLU A 134 16.16 -13.25 -25.29
CA GLU A 134 16.51 -11.95 -25.86
C GLU A 134 17.96 -11.89 -26.35
N HIS A 135 18.73 -12.99 -26.24
CA HIS A 135 20.16 -13.06 -26.53
C HIS A 135 20.95 -11.93 -25.85
N TYR A 136 20.53 -11.57 -24.63
CA TYR A 136 21.10 -10.45 -23.91
C TYR A 136 22.12 -10.94 -22.89
N ASP A 137 23.30 -10.34 -22.93
CA ASP A 137 24.36 -10.53 -21.92
C ASP A 137 24.94 -9.16 -21.55
N SER A 138 24.85 -8.80 -20.27
CA SER A 138 25.29 -7.49 -19.80
C SER A 138 26.82 -7.28 -19.83
N PHE A 139 27.61 -8.30 -20.13
CA PHE A 139 29.08 -8.22 -20.23
C PHE A 139 29.60 -8.28 -21.68
N ASP A 140 28.76 -8.67 -22.64
CA ASP A 140 29.14 -8.74 -24.08
C ASP A 140 28.92 -7.41 -24.81
N THR A 141 28.47 -6.37 -24.08
CA THR A 141 28.16 -5.05 -24.63
C THR A 141 29.41 -4.17 -24.79
N ASP A 142 30.30 -4.55 -25.68
CA ASP A 142 31.22 -3.59 -26.31
C ASP A 142 30.43 -2.77 -27.34
N GLY A 143 29.85 -1.64 -26.89
CA GLY A 143 29.39 -0.57 -27.78
C GLY A 143 27.87 -0.38 -27.94
N SER A 144 27.32 0.49 -27.08
CA SER A 144 26.24 1.47 -27.33
C SER A 144 24.87 1.10 -27.96
N ASN A 145 24.64 -0.07 -28.57
CA ASN A 145 23.38 -0.36 -29.27
C ASN A 145 22.45 -1.35 -28.54
N GLU A 146 22.96 -2.27 -27.71
CA GLU A 146 22.11 -3.28 -27.04
C GLU A 146 21.47 -2.81 -25.73
N SER A 147 22.05 -1.80 -25.06
CA SER A 147 21.43 -1.11 -23.91
C SER A 147 20.09 -0.47 -24.25
N LEU A 148 19.85 -0.11 -25.53
CA LEU A 148 18.57 0.45 -26.00
C LEU A 148 17.52 -0.63 -26.32
N ILE A 149 17.92 -1.89 -26.53
CA ILE A 149 17.00 -2.95 -26.95
C ILE A 149 16.04 -3.31 -25.82
N ILE A 150 16.49 -3.28 -24.56
CA ILE A 150 15.65 -3.62 -23.41
C ILE A 150 14.56 -2.55 -23.17
N PRO A 151 14.89 -1.25 -23.04
CA PRO A 151 13.88 -0.20 -23.01
C PRO A 151 12.96 -0.21 -24.23
N LEU A 152 13.49 -0.49 -25.44
CA LEU A 152 12.71 -0.54 -26.68
C LEU A 152 11.75 -1.73 -26.73
N GLN A 153 12.18 -2.94 -26.38
CA GLN A 153 11.33 -4.12 -26.30
C GLN A 153 10.26 -3.95 -25.22
N ASN A 154 10.60 -3.33 -24.09
CA ASN A 154 9.64 -3.00 -23.05
C ASN A 154 8.64 -1.94 -23.52
N MET A 155 9.08 -0.92 -24.25
CA MET A 155 8.19 0.07 -24.88
C MET A 155 7.26 -0.60 -25.89
N ILE A 156 7.78 -1.51 -26.73
CA ILE A 156 7.01 -2.30 -27.68
C ILE A 156 5.97 -3.16 -26.95
N ASN A 157 6.35 -3.85 -25.87
CA ASN A 157 5.43 -4.65 -25.06
C ASN A 157 4.36 -3.79 -24.34
N ALA A 158 4.72 -2.60 -23.89
CA ALA A 158 3.78 -1.64 -23.32
C ALA A 158 2.80 -1.11 -24.38
N LEU A 159 3.29 -0.81 -25.60
CA LEU A 159 2.47 -0.46 -26.74
C LEU A 159 1.53 -1.62 -27.12
N TYR A 160 2.00 -2.86 -27.15
CA TYR A 160 1.16 -4.04 -27.38
C TYR A 160 0.11 -4.21 -26.29
N SER A 161 0.47 -4.08 -25.02
CA SER A 161 -0.48 -4.20 -23.90
C SER A 161 -1.56 -3.11 -23.97
N LYS A 162 -1.16 -1.88 -24.28
CA LYS A 162 -2.06 -0.74 -24.48
C LYS A 162 -2.96 -0.93 -25.70
N ASP A 163 -2.43 -1.50 -26.78
CA ASP A 163 -3.18 -1.82 -28.00
C ASP A 163 -4.17 -2.96 -27.79
N ILE A 164 -3.78 -4.05 -27.12
CA ILE A 164 -4.68 -5.14 -26.72
C ILE A 164 -5.79 -4.60 -25.83
N SER A 165 -5.46 -3.83 -24.79
CA SER A 165 -6.48 -3.24 -23.92
C SER A 165 -7.43 -2.33 -24.70
N ARG A 166 -6.93 -1.53 -25.63
CA ARG A 166 -7.76 -0.71 -26.53
C ARG A 166 -8.67 -1.57 -27.41
N LYS A 167 -8.12 -2.59 -28.08
CA LYS A 167 -8.87 -3.52 -28.94
C LYS A 167 -9.97 -4.24 -28.17
N VAL A 168 -9.67 -4.74 -26.97
CA VAL A 168 -10.65 -5.37 -26.09
C VAL A 168 -11.74 -4.37 -25.69
N SER A 169 -11.38 -3.17 -25.23
CA SER A 169 -12.36 -2.14 -24.87
C SER A 169 -13.25 -1.74 -26.06
N THR A 170 -12.68 -1.58 -27.25
CA THR A 170 -13.43 -1.25 -28.48
C THR A 170 -14.33 -2.41 -28.92
N ALA A 171 -13.83 -3.66 -28.87
CA ALA A 171 -14.61 -4.84 -29.22
C ALA A 171 -15.80 -5.03 -28.25
N LEU A 172 -15.57 -4.90 -26.95
CA LEU A 172 -16.63 -4.95 -25.94
C LEU A 172 -17.66 -3.84 -26.16
N ARG A 173 -17.20 -2.61 -26.44
CA ARG A 173 -18.11 -1.49 -26.75
C ARG A 173 -18.93 -1.75 -28.01
N SER A 174 -18.32 -2.24 -29.08
CA SER A 174 -19.01 -2.60 -30.31
C SER A 174 -20.05 -3.70 -30.09
N GLN A 175 -19.72 -4.73 -29.30
CA GLN A 175 -20.68 -5.76 -28.90
C GLN A 175 -21.85 -5.18 -28.07
N MET A 176 -21.58 -4.20 -27.21
CA MET A 176 -22.64 -3.53 -26.45
C MET A 176 -23.54 -2.71 -27.37
N GLU A 177 -22.99 -1.97 -28.32
CA GLU A 177 -23.75 -1.16 -29.30
C GLU A 177 -24.59 -2.04 -30.23
N GLN A 178 -24.10 -3.23 -30.59
CA GLN A 178 -24.80 -4.22 -31.41
C GLN A 178 -25.78 -5.10 -30.61
N GLY A 179 -25.82 -4.99 -29.27
CA GLY A 179 -26.68 -5.79 -28.41
C GLY A 179 -26.27 -7.26 -28.26
N THR A 180 -25.10 -7.66 -28.78
CA THR A 180 -24.58 -9.03 -28.68
C THR A 180 -23.77 -9.27 -27.41
N PHE A 181 -23.45 -8.21 -26.67
CA PHE A 181 -22.70 -8.29 -25.41
C PHE A 181 -23.49 -9.04 -24.33
N ARG A 182 -22.92 -10.15 -23.86
CA ARG A 182 -23.50 -10.95 -22.77
C ARG A 182 -22.89 -10.59 -21.43
N LYS A 183 -23.72 -10.06 -20.53
CA LYS A 183 -23.29 -9.69 -19.18
C LYS A 183 -23.10 -10.96 -18.35
N ARG A 184 -21.91 -11.15 -17.77
CA ARG A 184 -21.62 -12.30 -16.89
C ARG A 184 -22.55 -12.40 -15.68
N ASN A 185 -22.91 -11.26 -15.08
CA ASN A 185 -23.73 -11.20 -13.87
C ASN A 185 -25.04 -10.47 -14.16
N LEU A 186 -26.16 -11.15 -13.98
CA LEU A 186 -27.50 -10.57 -14.13
C LEU A 186 -27.87 -9.72 -12.90
N PRO A 187 -28.80 -8.76 -13.06
CA PRO A 187 -29.45 -8.11 -11.92
C PRO A 187 -30.16 -9.15 -11.03
N TYR A 188 -30.20 -8.88 -9.74
CA TYR A 188 -30.91 -9.73 -8.77
C TYR A 188 -32.42 -9.74 -9.05
N GLY A 189 -33.14 -10.85 -8.86
CA GLY A 189 -34.53 -11.01 -9.32
C GLY A 189 -34.66 -11.63 -10.71
N TYR A 190 -33.53 -11.81 -11.41
CA TYR A 190 -33.49 -12.41 -12.74
C TYR A 190 -32.47 -13.56 -12.82
N ARG A 191 -32.77 -14.52 -13.69
CA ARG A 191 -31.89 -15.65 -14.04
C ARG A 191 -31.80 -15.81 -15.55
N TRP A 192 -30.84 -16.59 -16.00
CA TRP A 192 -30.80 -17.03 -17.39
C TRP A 192 -31.90 -18.06 -17.64
N ASN A 193 -32.48 -18.06 -18.85
CA ASN A 193 -33.22 -19.21 -19.35
C ASN A 193 -32.28 -20.41 -19.59
N GLU A 194 -32.85 -21.59 -19.82
CA GLU A 194 -32.09 -22.84 -20.01
C GLU A 194 -31.10 -22.76 -21.19
N GLU A 195 -31.46 -22.02 -22.24
CA GLU A 195 -30.63 -21.81 -23.42
C GLU A 195 -29.56 -20.71 -23.24
N HIS A 196 -29.55 -20.00 -22.11
CA HIS A 196 -28.69 -18.84 -21.84
C HIS A 196 -28.74 -17.75 -22.95
N THR A 197 -29.92 -17.56 -23.53
CA THR A 197 -30.19 -16.58 -24.60
C THR A 197 -30.90 -15.33 -24.08
N ASN A 198 -31.79 -15.46 -23.09
CA ASN A 198 -32.54 -14.33 -22.54
C ASN A 198 -32.62 -14.36 -21.01
N MET A 199 -32.88 -13.19 -20.44
CA MET A 199 -33.13 -12.99 -19.02
C MET A 199 -34.59 -13.26 -18.70
N VAL A 200 -34.84 -14.14 -17.72
CA VAL A 200 -36.18 -14.51 -17.24
C VAL A 200 -36.29 -14.24 -15.74
N ILE A 201 -37.52 -14.09 -15.26
CA ILE A 201 -37.80 -13.82 -13.85
C ILE A 201 -37.33 -15.00 -12.98
N ASP A 202 -36.65 -14.69 -11.88
CA ASP A 202 -36.33 -15.66 -10.83
C ASP A 202 -37.46 -15.63 -9.79
N GLU A 203 -38.30 -16.66 -9.76
CA GLU A 203 -39.48 -16.75 -8.89
C GLU A 203 -39.16 -16.62 -7.39
N GLU A 204 -37.95 -17.00 -6.98
CA GLU A 204 -37.53 -16.93 -5.58
C GLU A 204 -37.14 -15.49 -5.17
N THR A 205 -36.49 -14.74 -6.07
CA THR A 205 -35.89 -13.45 -5.73
C THR A 205 -36.64 -12.24 -6.28
N ALA A 206 -37.45 -12.40 -7.32
CA ALA A 206 -38.28 -11.34 -7.88
C ALA A 206 -39.35 -10.79 -6.90
N PRO A 207 -40.03 -11.60 -6.06
CA PRO A 207 -40.94 -11.09 -5.05
C PRO A 207 -40.26 -10.11 -4.07
N ILE A 208 -39.01 -10.39 -3.69
CA ILE A 208 -38.21 -9.52 -2.82
C ILE A 208 -37.97 -8.16 -3.49
N VAL A 209 -37.64 -8.16 -4.79
CA VAL A 209 -37.47 -6.91 -5.56
C VAL A 209 -38.77 -6.11 -5.60
N ARG A 210 -39.92 -6.75 -5.89
CA ARG A 210 -41.24 -6.08 -5.86
C ARG A 210 -41.50 -5.44 -4.49
N GLN A 211 -41.21 -6.17 -3.43
CA GLN A 211 -41.40 -5.70 -2.06
C GLN A 211 -40.50 -4.48 -1.72
N ILE A 212 -39.24 -4.48 -2.17
CA ILE A 212 -38.30 -3.36 -1.98
C ILE A 212 -38.80 -2.07 -2.66
N PHE A 213 -39.39 -2.19 -3.85
CA PHE A 213 -39.99 -1.04 -4.55
C PHE A 213 -41.26 -0.58 -3.85
N GLN A 214 -42.14 -1.50 -3.47
CA GLN A 214 -43.39 -1.21 -2.78
C GLN A 214 -43.15 -0.48 -1.45
N TRP A 215 -42.25 -0.98 -0.60
CA TRP A 215 -41.91 -0.30 0.66
C TRP A 215 -41.35 1.11 0.43
N LYS A 216 -40.63 1.33 -0.68
CA LYS A 216 -40.11 2.66 -0.98
C LYS A 216 -41.23 3.63 -1.38
N ILE A 217 -42.23 3.16 -2.12
CA ILE A 217 -43.44 3.92 -2.50
C ILE A 217 -44.26 4.24 -1.25
N GLU A 218 -44.36 3.31 -0.31
CA GLU A 218 -45.01 3.51 1.00
C GLU A 218 -44.25 4.48 1.94
N GLY A 219 -43.07 4.96 1.53
CA GLY A 219 -42.28 5.91 2.32
C GLY A 219 -41.41 5.27 3.40
N VAL A 220 -41.24 3.95 3.39
CA VAL A 220 -40.38 3.24 4.36
C VAL A 220 -38.92 3.66 4.16
N SER A 221 -38.23 3.92 5.27
CA SER A 221 -36.84 4.37 5.25
C SER A 221 -35.88 3.25 4.83
N ALA A 222 -34.77 3.59 4.16
CA ALA A 222 -33.78 2.60 3.72
C ALA A 222 -33.23 1.71 4.86
N PRO A 223 -32.88 2.25 6.05
CA PRO A 223 -32.49 1.40 7.19
C PRO A 223 -33.59 0.45 7.66
N THR A 224 -34.85 0.90 7.67
CA THR A 224 -35.98 0.04 8.03
C THR A 224 -36.18 -1.08 7.01
N ILE A 225 -35.97 -0.80 5.71
CA ILE A 225 -36.01 -1.81 4.66
C ILE A 225 -34.91 -2.86 4.86
N LEU A 226 -33.69 -2.45 5.21
CA LEU A 226 -32.60 -3.38 5.51
C LEU A 226 -32.96 -4.30 6.69
N ASN A 227 -33.46 -3.73 7.79
CA ASN A 227 -33.89 -4.54 8.94
C ASN A 227 -34.99 -5.55 8.57
N ARG A 228 -35.99 -5.13 7.78
CA ARG A 228 -37.04 -6.05 7.30
C ARG A 228 -36.48 -7.17 6.44
N LEU A 229 -35.52 -6.88 5.57
CA LEU A 229 -34.86 -7.90 4.74
C LEU A 229 -34.06 -8.89 5.57
N ASP A 230 -33.37 -8.40 6.61
CA ASP A 230 -32.62 -9.24 7.55
C ASP A 230 -33.58 -10.08 8.42
N GLU A 231 -34.70 -9.52 8.88
CA GLU A 231 -35.76 -10.25 9.63
C GLU A 231 -36.44 -11.35 8.80
N MET A 232 -36.54 -11.15 7.48
CA MET A 232 -37.10 -12.12 6.55
C MET A 232 -36.08 -13.18 6.08
N ASP A 233 -34.84 -13.12 6.56
CA ASP A 233 -33.71 -13.93 6.08
C ASP A 233 -33.57 -13.92 4.55
N ALA A 234 -33.84 -12.75 3.94
CA ALA A 234 -33.85 -12.62 2.49
C ALA A 234 -32.44 -12.76 1.91
N PRO A 235 -32.20 -13.64 0.92
CA PRO A 235 -30.87 -13.87 0.37
C PRO A 235 -30.36 -12.60 -0.31
N ASN A 236 -29.22 -12.08 0.15
CA ASN A 236 -28.65 -10.88 -0.49
C ASN A 236 -28.10 -11.20 -1.89
N PRO A 237 -27.85 -10.19 -2.75
CA PRO A 237 -27.42 -10.44 -4.13
C PRO A 237 -26.10 -11.18 -4.29
N GLU A 238 -25.19 -11.10 -3.32
CA GLU A 238 -23.92 -11.84 -3.36
C GLU A 238 -24.09 -13.28 -2.92
N GLN A 239 -24.93 -13.53 -1.92
CA GLN A 239 -25.33 -14.86 -1.48
C GLN A 239 -26.05 -15.60 -2.62
N ARG A 240 -27.03 -14.96 -3.26
CA ARG A 240 -27.75 -15.57 -4.40
C ARG A 240 -26.83 -15.96 -5.55
N LYS A 241 -25.84 -15.10 -5.90
CA LYS A 241 -24.85 -15.44 -6.95
C LYS A 241 -24.02 -16.68 -6.61
N ARG A 242 -23.77 -16.93 -5.33
CA ARG A 242 -23.03 -18.12 -4.85
C ARG A 242 -23.91 -19.36 -4.85
N GLU A 243 -25.17 -19.24 -4.41
CA GLU A 243 -26.17 -20.32 -4.49
C GLU A 243 -26.35 -20.80 -5.94
N VAL A 244 -26.42 -19.87 -6.90
CA VAL A 244 -26.53 -20.18 -8.34
C VAL A 244 -25.17 -20.53 -8.98
N GLY A 245 -24.08 -20.60 -8.20
CA GLY A 245 -22.76 -21.03 -8.67
C GLY A 245 -22.01 -20.04 -9.58
N THR A 246 -22.55 -18.85 -9.83
CA THR A 246 -21.92 -17.81 -10.67
C THR A 246 -20.68 -17.16 -10.04
N ARG A 247 -20.55 -17.26 -8.70
CA ARG A 247 -19.40 -16.77 -7.93
C ARG A 247 -18.88 -17.84 -6.97
N LYS A 248 -17.55 -18.05 -6.95
CA LYS A 248 -16.85 -19.03 -6.07
C LYS A 248 -16.22 -18.33 -4.86
N GLY A 249 -16.13 -19.01 -3.71
CA GLY A 249 -15.48 -18.53 -2.48
C GLY A 249 -16.29 -18.82 -1.21
N ASP A 250 -15.72 -18.56 -0.03
CA ASP A 250 -16.33 -18.83 1.27
C ASP A 250 -17.64 -18.03 1.50
N PRO A 251 -18.80 -18.69 1.73
CA PRO A 251 -20.08 -18.07 2.06
C PRO A 251 -20.04 -17.15 3.28
N SER A 252 -19.23 -17.48 4.30
CA SER A 252 -19.24 -16.83 5.62
C SER A 252 -18.63 -15.42 5.65
N ALA A 253 -17.91 -15.02 4.59
CA ALA A 253 -17.15 -13.78 4.57
C ALA A 253 -17.99 -12.50 4.33
N TYR A 254 -19.28 -12.59 4.00
CA TYR A 254 -20.09 -11.42 3.64
C TYR A 254 -21.28 -11.22 4.59
N ARG A 255 -21.37 -10.00 5.15
CA ARG A 255 -22.34 -9.64 6.19
C ARG A 255 -23.46 -8.76 5.62
N GLY A 256 -24.60 -9.38 5.30
CA GLY A 256 -25.90 -8.73 5.17
C GLY A 256 -26.12 -7.77 3.98
N TRP A 257 -27.29 -7.13 3.98
CA TRP A 257 -27.68 -6.17 2.96
C TRP A 257 -26.99 -4.81 3.15
N ALA A 258 -26.42 -4.26 2.08
CA ALA A 258 -25.84 -2.92 2.10
C ALA A 258 -26.84 -1.87 1.61
N LYS A 259 -26.80 -0.67 2.21
CA LYS A 259 -27.63 0.47 1.77
C LYS A 259 -27.41 0.84 0.30
N SER A 260 -26.19 0.74 -0.21
CA SER A 260 -25.86 0.98 -1.62
C SER A 260 -26.65 0.06 -2.55
N THR A 261 -26.82 -1.20 -2.15
CA THR A 261 -27.57 -2.20 -2.91
C THR A 261 -29.02 -1.77 -3.13
N LEU A 262 -29.68 -1.19 -2.11
CA LEU A 262 -31.05 -0.66 -2.25
C LEU A 262 -31.14 0.48 -3.29
N TYR A 263 -30.15 1.38 -3.33
CA TYR A 263 -30.10 2.42 -4.35
C TYR A 263 -29.84 1.84 -5.75
N ASP A 264 -29.03 0.78 -5.85
CA ASP A 264 -28.85 0.06 -7.11
C ASP A 264 -30.17 -0.56 -7.59
N PHE A 265 -31.00 -1.11 -6.69
CA PHE A 265 -32.34 -1.59 -7.04
C PHE A 265 -33.20 -0.48 -7.62
N TRP A 266 -33.40 0.59 -6.84
CA TRP A 266 -34.32 1.66 -7.21
C TRP A 266 -33.92 2.40 -8.49
N THR A 267 -32.63 2.41 -8.86
CA THR A 267 -32.12 3.19 -10.01
C THR A 267 -31.83 2.36 -11.25
N ASN A 268 -31.90 1.03 -11.18
CA ASN A 268 -31.52 0.15 -12.29
C ASN A 268 -32.69 -0.07 -13.27
N PRO A 269 -32.61 0.41 -14.52
CA PRO A 269 -33.72 0.28 -15.49
C PRO A 269 -33.96 -1.15 -15.98
N HIS A 270 -33.08 -2.11 -15.65
CA HIS A 270 -33.33 -3.52 -15.94
C HIS A 270 -34.63 -4.01 -15.28
N TYR A 271 -35.07 -3.43 -14.15
CA TYR A 271 -36.32 -3.85 -13.51
C TYR A 271 -37.60 -3.49 -14.28
N VAL A 272 -37.51 -2.59 -15.28
CA VAL A 272 -38.62 -2.21 -16.17
C VAL A 272 -38.52 -2.86 -17.55
N GLY A 273 -37.68 -3.88 -17.72
CA GLY A 273 -37.50 -4.60 -18.99
C GLY A 273 -36.42 -4.02 -19.92
N ASP A 274 -35.70 -2.97 -19.49
CA ASP A 274 -34.72 -2.28 -20.32
C ASP A 274 -33.30 -2.80 -20.05
N THR A 275 -32.64 -3.36 -21.07
CA THR A 275 -31.22 -3.74 -20.96
C THR A 275 -30.36 -2.51 -21.14
N VAL A 276 -29.73 -2.07 -20.03
CA VAL A 276 -28.79 -0.95 -20.02
C VAL A 276 -27.35 -1.45 -19.91
N LEU A 277 -26.55 -1.12 -20.91
CA LEU A 277 -25.11 -1.41 -21.00
C LEU A 277 -24.29 -0.12 -20.84
N ALA A 278 -22.96 -0.25 -20.73
CA ALA A 278 -22.02 0.86 -20.54
C ALA A 278 -22.28 1.74 -19.28
N ARG A 279 -22.91 1.20 -18.22
CA ARG A 279 -23.09 1.90 -16.92
C ARG A 279 -21.78 2.16 -16.17
N SER A 280 -20.71 1.45 -16.53
CA SER A 280 -19.37 1.60 -15.99
C SER A 280 -18.36 1.62 -17.12
N GLU A 281 -17.39 2.53 -17.05
CA GLU A 281 -16.30 2.63 -18.02
C GLU A 281 -14.98 2.30 -17.33
N ALA A 282 -14.17 1.47 -18.00
CA ALA A 282 -12.79 1.23 -17.65
C ALA A 282 -11.96 1.35 -18.93
N ALA A 283 -11.04 2.31 -18.96
CA ALA A 283 -10.10 2.49 -20.06
C ALA A 283 -8.69 2.47 -19.47
N ILE A 284 -8.25 1.28 -19.08
CA ILE A 284 -6.94 1.05 -18.44
C ILE A 284 -5.80 1.54 -19.36
N TYR A 285 -5.95 1.36 -20.69
CA TYR A 285 -5.04 1.90 -21.69
C TYR A 285 -4.91 3.44 -21.71
N LYS A 286 -5.89 4.16 -21.15
CA LYS A 286 -5.89 5.63 -20.95
C LYS A 286 -5.56 6.02 -19.51
N GLY A 287 -5.22 5.07 -18.64
CA GLY A 287 -5.04 5.31 -17.20
C GLY A 287 -6.35 5.55 -16.44
N VAL A 288 -7.51 5.31 -17.07
CA VAL A 288 -8.82 5.51 -16.45
C VAL A 288 -9.23 4.26 -15.69
N LYS A 289 -9.30 4.38 -14.36
CA LYS A 289 -9.79 3.32 -13.48
C LYS A 289 -11.29 3.06 -13.70
N PRO A 290 -11.78 1.83 -13.42
CA PRO A 290 -13.20 1.52 -13.49
C PRO A 290 -14.02 2.49 -12.63
N HIS A 291 -15.00 3.15 -13.23
CA HIS A 291 -15.91 4.06 -12.54
C HIS A 291 -17.31 3.99 -13.15
N MET A 292 -18.31 4.42 -12.38
CA MET A 292 -19.68 4.54 -12.89
C MET A 292 -19.80 5.79 -13.78
N VAL A 293 -20.41 5.61 -14.95
CA VAL A 293 -20.67 6.71 -15.88
C VAL A 293 -21.88 7.49 -15.39
N LYS A 294 -21.64 8.72 -14.91
CA LYS A 294 -22.69 9.61 -14.37
C LYS A 294 -23.63 10.15 -15.44
N ASP A 295 -23.08 10.37 -16.63
CA ASP A 295 -23.81 10.85 -17.80
C ASP A 295 -24.65 9.71 -18.40
N LYS A 296 -25.97 9.83 -18.28
CA LYS A 296 -26.91 8.81 -18.75
C LYS A 296 -27.00 8.75 -20.27
N ASP A 297 -26.61 9.81 -20.98
CA ASP A 297 -26.67 9.86 -22.45
C ASP A 297 -25.61 8.95 -23.10
N LYS A 298 -24.57 8.60 -22.33
CA LYS A 298 -23.54 7.64 -22.73
C LYS A 298 -23.95 6.19 -22.51
N TRP A 299 -25.09 5.94 -21.88
CA TRP A 299 -25.59 4.58 -21.66
C TRP A 299 -26.21 4.05 -22.94
N ILE A 300 -25.94 2.78 -23.23
CA ILE A 300 -26.57 2.09 -24.36
C ILE A 300 -27.80 1.39 -23.81
N VAL A 301 -28.99 1.82 -24.25
CA VAL A 301 -30.28 1.37 -23.71
C VAL A 301 -31.06 0.62 -24.79
N PHE A 302 -31.29 -0.67 -24.56
CA PHE A 302 -32.22 -1.47 -25.35
C PHE A 302 -33.53 -1.61 -24.59
N ARG A 303 -34.61 -1.10 -25.15
CA ARG A 303 -35.92 -1.08 -24.47
C ARG A 303 -36.67 -2.40 -24.63
N ASN A 304 -37.43 -2.79 -23.60
CA ASN A 304 -38.35 -3.94 -23.62
C ASN A 304 -37.70 -5.26 -24.09
N THR A 305 -36.50 -5.55 -23.61
CA THR A 305 -35.71 -6.74 -23.98
C THR A 305 -36.12 -8.02 -23.24
N HIS A 306 -36.73 -7.89 -22.07
CA HIS A 306 -37.12 -8.99 -21.20
C HIS A 306 -38.32 -8.58 -20.34
N GLU A 307 -38.91 -9.55 -19.65
CA GLU A 307 -40.10 -9.33 -18.82
C GLU A 307 -39.80 -8.39 -17.63
N PRO A 308 -40.59 -7.31 -17.44
CA PRO A 308 -40.37 -6.38 -16.33
C PRO A 308 -40.82 -6.98 -14.99
N ILE A 309 -40.00 -6.82 -13.95
CA ILE A 309 -40.41 -7.15 -12.57
C ILE A 309 -41.29 -6.05 -11.98
N ILE A 310 -41.02 -4.79 -12.35
CA ILE A 310 -41.67 -3.57 -11.85
C ILE A 310 -42.31 -2.82 -13.02
N SER A 311 -43.49 -2.26 -12.80
CA SER A 311 -44.15 -1.40 -13.79
C SER A 311 -43.33 -0.12 -14.04
N ARG A 312 -43.41 0.42 -15.25
CA ARG A 312 -42.74 1.70 -15.57
C ARG A 312 -43.27 2.84 -14.68
N GLU A 313 -44.54 2.78 -14.31
CA GLU A 313 -45.19 3.75 -13.44
C GLU A 313 -44.60 3.73 -12.03
N ASP A 314 -44.47 2.55 -11.42
CA ASP A 314 -43.94 2.42 -10.06
C ASP A 314 -42.44 2.71 -10.00
N PHE A 315 -41.69 2.33 -11.03
CA PHE A 315 -40.30 2.72 -11.16
C PHE A 315 -40.15 4.25 -11.22
N GLN A 316 -41.01 4.93 -12.00
CA GLN A 316 -41.00 6.38 -12.10
C GLN A 316 -41.38 7.06 -10.77
N LYS A 317 -42.40 6.55 -10.06
CA LYS A 317 -42.75 7.04 -8.70
C LYS A 317 -41.55 6.99 -7.76
N VAL A 318 -40.81 5.87 -7.76
CA VAL A 318 -39.60 5.74 -6.94
C VAL A 318 -38.51 6.71 -7.38
N GLN A 319 -38.28 6.89 -8.69
CA GLN A 319 -37.33 7.89 -9.21
C GLN A 319 -37.69 9.30 -8.74
N ASP A 320 -38.97 9.67 -8.76
CA ASP A 320 -39.44 10.99 -8.33
C ASP A 320 -39.25 11.19 -6.82
N ILE A 321 -39.53 10.17 -6.00
CA ILE A 321 -39.24 10.19 -4.56
C ILE A 321 -37.75 10.41 -4.29
N LEU A 322 -36.88 9.71 -5.04
CA LEU A 322 -35.43 9.85 -4.90
C LEU A 322 -34.94 11.24 -5.35
N LYS A 323 -35.51 11.78 -6.43
CA LYS A 323 -35.21 13.12 -6.93
C LYS A 323 -35.64 14.18 -5.93
N GLN A 324 -36.87 14.14 -5.43
CA GLN A 324 -37.36 15.06 -4.40
C GLN A 324 -36.48 15.02 -3.14
N ALA A 325 -36.09 13.84 -2.68
CA ALA A 325 -35.17 13.71 -1.55
C ALA A 325 -33.76 14.27 -1.87
N SER A 326 -33.31 14.18 -3.12
CA SER A 326 -32.05 14.78 -3.57
C SER A 326 -32.13 16.29 -3.60
N ASP A 327 -33.18 16.85 -4.22
CA ASP A 327 -33.41 18.29 -4.37
C ASP A 327 -33.61 18.95 -2.99
N TYR A 328 -34.34 18.29 -2.09
CA TYR A 328 -34.47 18.72 -0.70
C TYR A 328 -33.10 18.77 0.01
N ARG A 329 -32.27 17.73 -0.14
CA ARG A 329 -30.91 17.72 0.44
C ARG A 329 -30.05 18.83 -0.15
N GLN A 330 -30.08 19.05 -1.46
CA GLN A 330 -29.29 20.08 -2.13
C GLN A 330 -29.73 21.48 -1.67
N SER A 331 -31.03 21.77 -1.67
CA SER A 331 -31.55 23.06 -1.19
C SER A 331 -31.24 23.30 0.28
N HIS A 332 -31.25 22.26 1.13
CA HIS A 332 -30.81 22.37 2.52
C HIS A 332 -29.30 22.60 2.65
N MET A 333 -28.48 21.95 1.82
CA MET A 333 -27.03 22.21 1.78
C MET A 333 -26.73 23.66 1.40
N GLU A 334 -27.44 24.20 0.41
CA GLU A 334 -27.32 25.61 -0.01
C GLU A 334 -27.74 26.57 1.11
N LYS A 335 -28.92 26.35 1.72
CA LYS A 335 -29.41 27.17 2.85
C LYS A 335 -28.46 27.16 4.05
N THR A 336 -27.74 26.07 4.27
CA THR A 336 -26.81 25.91 5.39
C THR A 336 -25.35 26.20 5.03
N ALA A 337 -25.06 26.64 3.80
CA ALA A 337 -23.68 26.86 3.33
C ALA A 337 -22.88 27.82 4.23
N LYS A 338 -23.47 28.97 4.59
CA LYS A 338 -22.85 29.95 5.50
C LYS A 338 -22.58 29.40 6.91
N VAL A 339 -23.47 28.54 7.40
CA VAL A 339 -23.29 27.88 8.70
C VAL A 339 -22.15 26.89 8.62
N ARG A 340 -22.07 26.10 7.54
CA ARG A 340 -21.02 25.10 7.32
C ARG A 340 -19.64 25.74 7.12
N SER A 341 -19.56 26.93 6.53
CA SER A 341 -18.29 27.67 6.40
C SER A 341 -17.83 28.31 7.71
N THR A 342 -18.75 28.60 8.63
CA THR A 342 -18.41 29.20 9.94
C THR A 342 -18.10 28.13 10.99
N LEU A 343 -18.93 27.10 11.06
CA LEU A 343 -18.77 25.96 11.97
C LEU A 343 -18.03 24.85 11.22
N VAL A 344 -16.70 24.96 11.18
CA VAL A 344 -15.78 24.00 10.55
C VAL A 344 -15.39 22.94 11.57
N ASN A 345 -15.24 21.69 11.14
CA ASN A 345 -14.74 20.61 11.98
C ASN A 345 -13.20 20.72 12.07
N LEU A 346 -12.68 21.39 13.10
CA LEU A 346 -11.24 21.59 13.27
C LEU A 346 -10.47 20.29 13.55
N PHE A 347 -11.14 19.29 14.13
CA PHE A 347 -10.51 18.04 14.58
C PHE A 347 -10.87 16.86 13.67
N ASP A 348 -11.17 17.13 12.39
CA ASP A 348 -11.52 16.08 11.44
C ASP A 348 -10.39 15.04 11.33
N GLY A 349 -10.75 13.76 11.45
CA GLY A 349 -9.78 12.67 11.49
C GLY A 349 -8.91 12.57 12.75
N LYS A 350 -9.00 13.53 13.68
CA LYS A 350 -8.14 13.63 14.88
C LYS A 350 -8.86 13.50 16.21
N ILE A 351 -10.18 13.30 16.19
CA ILE A 351 -10.98 13.21 17.42
C ILE A 351 -11.61 11.84 17.61
N VAL A 352 -11.45 11.29 18.81
CA VAL A 352 -11.97 9.98 19.20
C VAL A 352 -12.57 10.01 20.61
N CYS A 353 -13.46 9.08 20.89
CA CYS A 353 -13.97 8.78 22.22
C CYS A 353 -12.87 8.04 23.00
N ALA A 354 -12.55 8.51 24.21
CA ALA A 354 -11.60 7.85 25.08
C ALA A 354 -12.14 6.51 25.62
N ASP A 355 -13.45 6.42 25.86
CA ASP A 355 -14.10 5.26 26.48
C ASP A 355 -14.24 4.06 25.53
N CYS A 356 -14.61 4.30 24.26
CA CYS A 356 -14.84 3.22 23.29
C CYS A 356 -13.83 3.20 22.13
N GLY A 357 -12.90 4.15 22.07
CA GLY A 357 -11.87 4.26 21.03
C GLY A 357 -12.39 4.57 19.61
N ARG A 358 -13.69 4.78 19.43
CA ARG A 358 -14.29 5.11 18.12
C ARG A 358 -14.29 6.61 17.86
N LYS A 359 -14.39 6.99 16.59
CA LYS A 359 -14.45 8.40 16.16
C LYS A 359 -15.67 9.11 16.76
N LEU A 360 -15.55 10.41 17.02
CA LEU A 360 -16.72 11.23 17.33
C LEU A 360 -17.34 11.79 16.03
N TYR A 361 -18.66 11.81 15.94
CA TYR A 361 -19.38 12.46 14.86
C TYR A 361 -19.55 13.94 15.14
N TYR A 362 -19.27 14.75 14.12
CA TYR A 362 -19.42 16.19 14.18
C TYR A 362 -20.81 16.61 13.70
N HIS A 363 -21.58 17.22 14.60
CA HIS A 363 -22.94 17.66 14.34
C HIS A 363 -23.06 19.17 14.43
N ARG A 364 -23.93 19.73 13.60
CA ARG A 364 -24.32 21.14 13.67
C ARG A 364 -25.81 21.20 13.99
N LYS A 365 -26.18 21.97 15.01
CA LYS A 365 -27.58 22.11 15.44
C LYS A 365 -27.95 23.58 15.60
N ARG A 366 -29.15 23.92 15.14
CA ARG A 366 -29.77 25.23 15.38
C ARG A 366 -30.24 25.29 16.84
N ILE A 367 -30.08 26.44 17.49
CA ILE A 367 -30.57 26.65 18.85
C ILE A 367 -32.08 26.86 18.79
N ASP A 368 -32.84 25.87 19.26
CA ASP A 368 -34.31 25.80 19.12
C ASP A 368 -35.03 27.02 19.75
N LYS A 369 -34.50 27.58 20.84
CA LYS A 369 -35.10 28.71 21.59
C LYS A 369 -34.54 30.10 21.23
N ASP A 370 -33.65 30.20 20.25
CA ASP A 370 -33.02 31.48 19.88
C ASP A 370 -33.77 32.17 18.73
N LYS A 371 -34.36 33.33 19.02
CA LYS A 371 -35.02 34.18 18.01
C LYS A 371 -34.06 34.65 16.91
N ARG A 372 -32.74 34.66 17.19
CA ARG A 372 -31.68 35.02 16.22
C ARG A 372 -31.25 33.85 15.33
N GLY A 373 -31.78 32.64 15.56
CA GLY A 373 -31.49 31.46 14.74
C GLY A 373 -30.02 31.03 14.74
N ARG A 374 -29.28 31.26 15.83
CA ARG A 374 -27.87 30.84 15.93
C ARG A 374 -27.71 29.32 15.88
N TRP A 375 -26.53 28.90 15.46
CA TRP A 375 -26.11 27.51 15.38
C TRP A 375 -24.94 27.26 16.32
N TYR A 376 -24.84 26.03 16.80
CA TYR A 376 -23.66 25.53 17.49
C TYR A 376 -23.28 24.18 16.89
N ALA A 377 -22.06 23.75 17.19
CA ALA A 377 -21.56 22.46 16.79
C ALA A 377 -21.04 21.68 18.00
N TYR A 378 -21.09 20.36 17.89
CA TYR A 378 -20.69 19.44 18.93
C TYR A 378 -20.20 18.12 18.33
N TYR A 379 -19.42 17.41 19.13
CA TYR A 379 -18.90 16.09 18.83
C TYR A 379 -19.63 15.08 19.71
N GLU A 380 -20.19 14.03 19.11
CA GLU A 380 -20.94 12.97 19.81
C GLU A 380 -20.36 11.60 19.49
N CYS A 381 -20.37 10.68 20.45
CA CYS A 381 -19.81 9.34 20.26
C CYS A 381 -20.52 8.57 19.14
N SER A 382 -19.78 8.15 18.10
CA SER A 382 -20.37 7.43 16.96
C SER A 382 -20.96 6.07 17.34
N THR A 383 -20.37 5.37 18.32
CA THR A 383 -20.87 4.09 18.83
C THR A 383 -22.26 4.24 19.41
N PHE A 384 -22.48 5.30 20.19
CA PHE A 384 -23.78 5.63 20.74
C PHE A 384 -24.81 5.91 19.64
N VAL A 385 -24.45 6.75 18.67
CA VAL A 385 -25.35 7.15 17.57
C VAL A 385 -25.70 5.97 16.66
N ALA A 386 -24.75 5.07 16.39
CA ALA A 386 -24.90 4.02 15.38
C ALA A 386 -25.39 2.66 15.92
N ARG A 387 -25.14 2.31 17.20
CA ARG A 387 -25.31 0.94 17.72
C ARG A 387 -26.21 0.80 18.95
N ARG A 388 -27.16 1.73 19.16
CA ARG A 388 -28.18 1.63 20.22
C ARG A 388 -27.61 1.16 21.58
N TYR A 389 -26.72 1.94 22.18
CA TYR A 389 -26.36 1.87 23.61
C TYR A 389 -25.46 0.71 24.08
N GLU A 390 -25.14 -0.31 23.28
CA GLU A 390 -24.49 -1.53 23.83
C GLU A 390 -23.01 -1.39 24.18
N ASN A 391 -22.29 -0.40 23.65
CA ASN A 391 -20.83 -0.34 23.75
C ASN A 391 -20.27 1.03 24.17
N CYS A 392 -21.12 2.01 24.47
CA CYS A 392 -20.72 3.33 24.96
C CYS A 392 -21.93 4.12 25.51
N THR A 393 -21.68 5.05 26.42
CA THR A 393 -22.67 5.94 27.04
C THR A 393 -23.01 7.14 26.15
N ARG A 394 -24.10 7.84 26.51
CA ARG A 394 -24.50 9.08 25.83
C ARG A 394 -23.63 10.23 26.33
N HIS A 395 -22.64 10.64 25.54
CA HIS A 395 -21.88 11.85 25.82
C HIS A 395 -21.53 12.62 24.56
N TYR A 396 -21.42 13.93 24.73
CA TYR A 396 -21.03 14.87 23.69
C TYR A 396 -20.22 16.02 24.29
N THR A 397 -19.37 16.62 23.47
CA THR A 397 -18.66 17.85 23.83
C THR A 397 -18.94 18.95 22.81
N ARG A 398 -19.16 20.18 23.28
CA ARG A 398 -19.37 21.31 22.38
C ARG A 398 -18.05 21.74 21.74
N GLN A 399 -18.11 22.14 20.47
CA GLN A 399 -16.93 22.58 19.73
C GLN A 399 -16.22 23.76 20.41
N ASP A 400 -16.96 24.80 20.83
CA ASP A 400 -16.39 25.99 21.45
C ASP A 400 -15.71 25.69 22.79
N VAL A 401 -16.27 24.76 23.58
CA VAL A 401 -15.63 24.30 24.82
C VAL A 401 -14.36 23.52 24.53
N LEU A 402 -14.40 22.62 23.55
CA LEU A 402 -13.24 21.82 23.17
C LEU A 402 -12.11 22.71 22.62
N GLU A 403 -12.42 23.66 21.74
CA GLU A 403 -11.45 24.62 21.19
C GLU A 403 -10.75 25.43 22.30
N LEU A 404 -11.52 25.90 23.30
CA LEU A 404 -10.96 26.62 24.44
C LEU A 404 -10.01 25.75 25.28
N LYS A 405 -10.42 24.51 25.59
CA LYS A 405 -9.57 23.57 26.37
C LYS A 405 -8.29 23.23 25.62
N VAL A 406 -8.39 22.96 24.32
CA VAL A 406 -7.25 22.66 23.44
C VAL A 406 -6.31 23.86 23.33
N LEU A 407 -6.84 25.06 23.09
CA LEU A 407 -6.04 26.28 23.03
C LEU A 407 -5.30 26.55 24.34
N ALA A 408 -5.97 26.35 25.49
CA ALA A 408 -5.35 26.50 26.80
C ALA A 408 -4.19 25.50 27.01
N ALA A 409 -4.37 24.25 26.58
CA ALA A 409 -3.32 23.23 26.65
C ALA A 409 -2.12 23.58 25.75
N ILE A 410 -2.36 24.07 24.53
CA ILE A 410 -1.30 24.56 23.63
C ILE A 410 -0.57 25.74 24.27
N GLN A 411 -1.29 26.72 24.84
CA GLN A 411 -0.67 27.87 25.50
C GLN A 411 0.19 27.48 26.72
N LEU A 412 -0.20 26.44 27.45
CA LEU A 412 0.61 25.89 28.54
C LEU A 412 1.91 25.28 28.00
N GLN A 413 1.84 24.54 26.90
CA GLN A 413 3.00 23.97 26.21
C GLN A 413 3.93 25.05 25.64
N VAL A 414 3.37 26.15 25.12
CA VAL A 414 4.16 27.31 24.66
C VAL A 414 4.95 27.92 25.81
N LYS A 415 4.33 28.13 26.98
CA LYS A 415 5.04 28.65 28.16
C LYS A 415 6.18 27.74 28.57
N ALA A 416 5.91 26.43 28.66
CA ALA A 416 6.94 25.44 28.95
C ALA A 416 8.09 25.52 27.93
N ALA A 417 7.80 25.52 26.63
CA ALA A 417 8.81 25.59 25.58
C ALA A 417 9.71 26.83 25.69
N LEU A 418 9.16 28.00 26.03
CA LEU A 418 9.95 29.23 26.22
C LEU A 418 10.88 29.14 27.44
N ASP A 419 10.45 28.52 28.54
CA ASP A 419 11.30 28.32 29.71
C ASP A 419 12.39 27.27 29.45
N TYR A 420 12.04 26.20 28.73
CA TYR A 420 13.00 25.18 28.31
C TYR A 420 14.02 25.70 27.31
N ASP A 421 13.63 26.56 26.37
CA ASP A 421 14.55 27.18 25.42
C ASP A 421 15.64 28.00 26.14
N LYS A 422 15.26 28.76 27.17
CA LYS A 422 16.22 29.49 28.02
C LYS A 422 17.15 28.56 28.79
N LEU A 423 16.64 27.41 29.25
CA LEU A 423 17.44 26.41 29.96
C LEU A 423 18.43 25.73 29.00
N LEU A 424 17.98 25.32 27.82
CA LEU A 424 18.81 24.72 26.78
C LEU A 424 19.91 25.68 26.34
N ALA A 425 19.61 26.98 26.19
CA ALA A 425 20.63 27.98 25.87
C ALA A 425 21.77 28.05 26.90
N LYS A 426 21.52 27.68 28.18
CA LYS A 426 22.56 27.60 29.22
C LYS A 426 23.29 26.25 29.25
N LEU A 427 22.58 25.17 28.91
CA LEU A 427 23.12 23.81 28.96
C LEU A 427 23.90 23.45 27.69
N ARG A 428 23.57 24.04 26.54
CA ARG A 428 24.34 23.93 25.30
C ARG A 428 25.76 24.45 25.50
N GLY A 429 26.75 23.65 25.16
CA GLY A 429 28.17 23.93 25.33
C GLY A 429 28.71 23.69 26.74
N SER A 430 27.87 23.26 27.69
CA SER A 430 28.30 22.93 29.06
C SER A 430 29.24 21.71 29.10
N SER A 431 29.99 21.57 30.20
CA SER A 431 30.83 20.39 30.43
C SER A 431 30.01 19.10 30.53
N GLY A 432 28.81 19.15 31.09
CA GLY A 432 27.90 18.01 31.19
C GLY A 432 27.44 17.51 29.82
N GLU A 433 27.04 18.41 28.91
CA GLU A 433 26.63 18.04 27.55
C GLU A 433 27.79 17.41 26.77
N LYS A 434 29.00 17.99 26.86
CA LYS A 434 30.20 17.45 26.22
C LYS A 434 30.53 16.05 26.75
N ASN A 435 30.52 15.87 28.06
CA ASN A 435 30.79 14.58 28.69
C ASN A 435 29.80 13.50 28.21
N ILE A 436 28.50 13.81 28.14
CA ILE A 436 27.49 12.87 27.64
C ILE A 436 27.74 12.52 26.16
N ARG A 437 28.03 13.51 25.31
CA ARG A 437 28.37 13.25 23.90
C ARG A 437 29.62 12.39 23.76
N ASP A 438 30.64 12.65 24.57
CA ASP A 438 31.89 11.89 24.56
C ASP A 438 31.67 10.46 25.02
N GLN A 439 30.86 10.24 26.07
CA GLN A 439 30.47 8.91 26.54
C GLN A 439 29.69 8.13 25.46
N MET A 440 28.73 8.77 24.79
CA MET A 440 27.97 8.14 23.71
C MET A 440 28.87 7.79 22.51
N ASN A 441 29.76 8.69 22.10
CA ASN A 441 30.71 8.43 21.02
C ASN A 441 31.71 7.33 21.40
N ALA A 442 32.21 7.32 22.64
CA ALA A 442 33.10 6.27 23.14
C ALA A 442 32.40 4.90 23.15
N LEU A 443 31.12 4.84 23.56
CA LEU A 443 30.33 3.62 23.51
C LEU A 443 30.15 3.12 22.08
N ILE A 444 29.74 3.99 21.15
CA ILE A 444 29.58 3.65 19.72
C ILE A 444 30.90 3.11 19.15
N ASN A 445 32.01 3.83 19.36
CA ASN A 445 33.32 3.39 18.90
C ASN A 445 33.72 2.03 19.51
N SER A 446 33.42 1.80 20.78
CA SER A 446 33.71 0.52 21.45
C SER A 446 32.88 -0.64 20.88
N LEU A 447 31.62 -0.38 20.51
CA LEU A 447 30.73 -1.36 19.88
C LEU A 447 31.16 -1.65 18.44
N ASP A 448 31.52 -0.63 17.67
CA ASP A 448 32.07 -0.78 16.31
C ASP A 448 33.37 -1.58 16.31
N LEU A 449 34.28 -1.32 17.25
CA LEU A 449 35.51 -2.10 17.42
C LEU A 449 35.22 -3.59 17.73
N LYS A 450 34.26 -3.86 18.61
CA LYS A 450 33.84 -5.23 18.94
C LYS A 450 33.19 -5.92 17.74
N LEU A 451 32.32 -5.22 17.02
CA LEU A 451 31.64 -5.73 15.83
C LEU A 451 32.66 -6.05 14.72
N GLY A 452 33.62 -5.16 14.48
CA GLY A 452 34.75 -5.40 13.59
C GLY A 452 35.60 -6.60 14.01
N GLY A 453 35.82 -6.79 15.32
CA GLY A 453 36.52 -7.95 15.88
C GLY A 453 35.77 -9.26 15.64
N VAL A 454 34.45 -9.31 15.89
CA VAL A 454 33.62 -10.49 15.61
C VAL A 454 33.55 -10.76 14.11
N ASN A 455 33.46 -9.71 13.27
CA ASN A 455 33.47 -9.87 11.82
C ASN A 455 34.77 -10.51 11.31
N ARG A 456 35.93 -10.10 11.83
CA ARG A 456 37.22 -10.75 11.53
C ARG A 456 37.23 -12.22 11.96
N LYS A 457 36.66 -12.55 13.13
CA LYS A 457 36.54 -13.95 13.58
C LYS A 457 35.64 -14.76 12.65
N ARG A 458 34.54 -14.18 12.13
CA ARG A 458 33.65 -14.83 11.15
C ARG A 458 34.36 -15.09 9.82
N SER A 459 35.16 -14.14 9.33
CA SER A 459 35.97 -14.32 8.11
C SER A 459 37.02 -15.42 8.31
N ARG A 460 37.75 -15.38 9.43
CA ARG A 460 38.76 -16.40 9.75
C ARG A 460 38.16 -17.79 9.95
N LEU A 461 36.97 -17.88 10.54
CA LEU A 461 36.28 -19.17 10.71
C LEU A 461 36.01 -19.85 9.35
N TYR A 462 35.75 -19.08 8.29
CA TYR A 462 35.59 -19.62 6.95
C TYR A 462 36.94 -20.07 6.35
N GLU A 463 38.01 -19.32 6.58
CA GLU A 463 39.38 -19.70 6.18
C GLU A 463 39.80 -21.01 6.87
N ASP A 464 39.61 -21.12 8.20
CA ASP A 464 39.95 -22.32 8.98
C ASP A 464 39.15 -23.57 8.52
N PHE A 465 37.90 -23.40 8.08
CA PHE A 465 37.10 -24.46 7.46
C PHE A 465 37.61 -24.83 6.05
N ALA A 466 37.97 -23.84 5.23
CA ALA A 466 38.51 -24.07 3.89
C ALA A 466 39.88 -24.79 3.92
N ASP A 467 40.69 -24.52 4.93
CA ASP A 467 41.99 -25.16 5.17
C ASP A 467 41.88 -26.55 5.83
N GLY A 468 40.66 -27.01 6.14
CA GLY A 468 40.39 -28.33 6.72
C GLY A 468 40.77 -28.47 8.19
N ILE A 469 40.92 -27.34 8.90
CA ILE A 469 41.27 -27.31 10.34
C ILE A 469 40.03 -27.63 11.20
N LEU A 470 38.84 -27.30 10.72
CA LEU A 470 37.55 -27.52 11.39
C LEU A 470 36.67 -28.47 10.57
N ASP A 471 35.93 -29.34 11.26
CA ASP A 471 34.87 -30.12 10.62
C ASP A 471 33.56 -29.31 10.43
N GLU A 472 32.58 -29.89 9.73
CA GLU A 472 31.32 -29.21 9.41
C GLU A 472 30.46 -28.92 10.67
N GLU A 473 30.50 -29.79 11.67
CA GLU A 473 29.73 -29.63 12.91
C GLU A 473 30.35 -28.53 13.80
N GLU A 474 31.68 -28.50 13.90
CA GLU A 474 32.45 -27.48 14.62
C GLU A 474 32.31 -26.10 13.95
N TYR A 475 32.38 -26.04 12.61
CA TYR A 475 32.17 -24.81 11.85
C TYR A 475 30.75 -24.26 12.05
N THR A 476 29.73 -25.11 11.91
CA THR A 476 28.33 -24.67 12.06
C THR A 476 28.02 -24.20 13.48
N PHE A 477 28.57 -24.86 14.50
CA PHE A 477 28.44 -24.44 15.90
C PHE A 477 29.11 -23.08 16.17
N ALA A 478 30.37 -22.92 15.76
CA ALA A 478 31.12 -21.68 15.94
C ALA A 478 30.52 -20.51 15.14
N LYS A 479 30.05 -20.78 13.91
CA LYS A 479 29.38 -19.79 13.05
C LYS A 479 28.12 -19.27 13.71
N LYS A 480 27.28 -20.16 14.25
CA LYS A 480 26.05 -19.76 14.95
C LYS A 480 26.34 -18.82 16.13
N SER A 481 27.33 -19.15 16.95
CA SER A 481 27.73 -18.31 18.09
C SER A 481 28.21 -16.91 17.66
N TYR A 482 29.02 -16.82 16.59
CA TYR A 482 29.47 -15.52 16.08
C TYR A 482 28.37 -14.74 15.36
N ASP A 483 27.44 -15.41 14.67
CA ASP A 483 26.29 -14.78 14.03
C ASP A 483 25.33 -14.19 15.09
N GLU A 484 25.08 -14.90 16.19
CA GLU A 484 24.29 -14.40 17.33
C GLU A 484 24.97 -13.20 18.01
N GLN A 485 26.27 -13.28 18.27
CA GLN A 485 27.05 -12.16 18.81
C GLN A 485 27.05 -10.95 17.88
N TYR A 486 27.15 -11.17 16.57
CA TYR A 486 27.09 -10.11 15.56
C TYR A 486 25.72 -9.43 15.57
N ALA A 487 24.63 -10.21 15.57
CA ALA A 487 23.27 -9.68 15.61
C ALA A 487 23.00 -8.85 16.88
N ASP A 488 23.43 -9.32 18.05
CA ASP A 488 23.29 -8.56 19.31
C ASP A 488 24.10 -7.26 19.29
N LEU A 489 25.36 -7.31 18.83
CA LEU A 489 26.21 -6.13 18.73
C LEU A 489 25.67 -5.11 17.73
N THR A 490 25.15 -5.55 16.58
CA THR A 490 24.50 -4.68 15.59
C THR A 490 23.27 -4.01 16.20
N ARG A 491 22.40 -4.77 16.87
CA ARG A 491 21.21 -4.20 17.53
C ARG A 491 21.59 -3.15 18.58
N ARG A 492 22.59 -3.44 19.42
CA ARG A 492 23.07 -2.49 20.45
C ARG A 492 23.72 -1.25 19.86
N LEU A 493 24.43 -1.40 18.73
CA LEU A 493 25.00 -0.28 18.00
C LEU A 493 23.90 0.61 17.42
N ASP A 494 22.87 0.03 16.81
CA ASP A 494 21.72 0.76 16.29
C ASP A 494 20.98 1.50 17.40
N GLU A 495 20.73 0.85 18.54
CA GLU A 495 20.13 1.47 19.74
C GLU A 495 20.98 2.65 20.24
N ALA A 496 22.32 2.51 20.28
CA ALA A 496 23.24 3.58 20.71
C ALA A 496 23.28 4.76 19.72
N ILE A 497 23.27 4.49 18.41
CA ILE A 497 23.23 5.51 17.36
C ILE A 497 21.89 6.25 17.40
N GLN A 498 20.78 5.54 17.54
CA GLN A 498 19.45 6.15 17.71
C GLN A 498 19.42 7.05 18.93
N ARG A 499 19.90 6.58 20.09
CA ARG A 499 19.98 7.39 21.32
C ARG A 499 20.79 8.67 21.11
N ARG A 500 21.97 8.58 20.47
CA ARG A 500 22.80 9.75 20.17
C ARG A 500 22.08 10.74 19.26
N ASN A 501 21.43 10.24 18.20
CA ASN A 501 20.70 11.08 17.26
C ASN A 501 19.52 11.79 17.95
N SER A 502 18.75 11.07 18.78
CA SER A 502 17.66 11.65 19.57
C SER A 502 18.15 12.70 20.58
N PHE A 503 19.28 12.45 21.27
CA PHE A 503 19.89 13.42 22.17
C PHE A 503 20.33 14.69 21.43
N ASN A 504 20.94 14.53 20.24
CA ASN A 504 21.33 15.66 19.41
C ASN A 504 20.12 16.45 18.89
N GLU A 505 19.04 15.79 18.47
CA GLU A 505 17.81 16.45 18.04
C GLU A 505 17.15 17.22 19.20
N ALA A 506 17.13 16.64 20.41
CA ALA A 506 16.62 17.29 21.61
C ALA A 506 17.44 18.53 22.01
N MET A 507 18.77 18.46 21.93
CA MET A 507 19.67 19.57 22.27
C MET A 507 19.87 20.59 21.13
N SER A 508 19.41 20.29 19.91
CA SER A 508 19.57 21.14 18.73
C SER A 508 18.93 22.52 18.90
N GLU A 509 19.52 23.55 18.29
CA GLU A 509 18.91 24.89 18.17
C GLU A 509 17.60 24.85 17.37
N ASP A 510 17.53 23.95 16.39
CA ASP A 510 16.36 23.70 15.55
C ASP A 510 15.41 22.64 16.15
N ASN A 511 15.30 22.58 17.48
CA ASN A 511 14.39 21.64 18.14
C ASN A 511 12.95 21.89 17.64
N LYS A 512 12.42 20.94 16.87
CA LYS A 512 11.14 21.06 16.14
C LYS A 512 9.96 21.40 17.05
N TRP A 513 9.96 20.86 18.27
CA TRP A 513 8.93 21.18 19.27
C TRP A 513 9.00 22.65 19.70
N ILE A 514 10.20 23.16 20.04
CA ILE A 514 10.38 24.56 20.45
C ILE A 514 10.06 25.51 19.31
N THR A 515 10.53 25.22 18.09
CA THR A 515 10.27 26.03 16.89
C THR A 515 8.78 26.11 16.60
N LEU A 516 8.07 24.98 16.66
CA LEU A 516 6.61 24.96 16.54
C LEU A 516 5.97 25.84 17.63
N MET A 517 6.30 25.62 18.89
CA MET A 517 5.67 26.35 20.00
C MET A 517 5.94 27.86 19.94
N LYS A 518 7.13 28.29 19.48
CA LYS A 518 7.45 29.69 19.23
C LYS A 518 6.57 30.28 18.12
N SER A 519 6.39 29.57 17.00
CA SER A 519 5.55 30.03 15.89
C SER A 519 4.07 30.22 16.31
N VAL A 520 3.60 29.38 17.22
CA VAL A 520 2.23 29.35 17.72
C VAL A 520 1.96 30.36 18.86
N SER A 521 3.00 30.93 19.45
CA SER A 521 2.92 31.73 20.69
C SER A 521 1.99 32.95 20.64
N THR A 522 1.70 33.49 19.45
CA THR A 522 0.85 34.67 19.24
C THR A 522 -0.61 34.33 18.94
N ALA A 523 -0.95 33.05 18.78
CA ALA A 523 -2.28 32.63 18.38
C ALA A 523 -3.33 32.87 19.48
N LYS A 524 -4.31 33.74 19.18
CA LYS A 524 -5.45 34.04 20.08
C LYS A 524 -6.67 33.14 19.86
N LYS A 525 -6.70 32.42 18.74
CA LYS A 525 -7.79 31.51 18.35
C LYS A 525 -7.22 30.25 17.74
N LEU A 526 -7.94 29.15 17.89
CA LEU A 526 -7.59 27.89 17.25
C LEU A 526 -7.98 27.94 15.76
N THR A 527 -7.01 27.69 14.88
CA THR A 527 -7.21 27.58 13.43
C THR A 527 -6.97 26.14 12.98
N GLN A 528 -7.43 25.79 11.77
CA GLN A 528 -7.20 24.48 11.18
C GLN A 528 -5.70 24.17 11.09
N GLU A 529 -4.92 25.13 10.57
CA GLU A 529 -3.46 25.04 10.45
C GLU A 529 -2.80 24.75 11.80
N LEU A 530 -3.22 25.44 12.86
CA LEU A 530 -2.67 25.25 14.19
C LEU A 530 -2.96 23.84 14.75
N VAL A 531 -4.17 23.33 14.55
CA VAL A 531 -4.51 21.94 14.90
C VAL A 531 -3.71 20.95 14.06
N ASP A 532 -3.47 21.28 12.80
CA ASP A 532 -2.70 20.47 11.87
C ASP A 532 -1.24 20.34 12.21
N GLU A 533 -0.62 21.39 12.72
CA GLU A 533 0.78 21.37 13.11
C GLU A 533 1.00 20.86 14.54
N SER A 534 0.08 21.15 15.47
CA SER A 534 0.31 20.89 16.90
C SER A 534 -0.26 19.56 17.41
N ILE A 535 -1.37 19.09 16.83
CA ILE A 535 -2.17 18.01 17.43
C ILE A 535 -2.17 16.79 16.52
N GLU A 536 -1.87 15.64 17.13
CA GLU A 536 -1.99 14.32 16.52
C GLU A 536 -3.35 13.70 16.79
N LEU A 537 -3.77 13.68 18.07
CA LEU A 537 -5.02 13.05 18.51
C LEU A 537 -5.64 13.81 19.68
N VAL A 538 -6.97 13.90 19.67
CA VAL A 538 -7.80 14.41 20.75
C VAL A 538 -8.73 13.28 21.19
N LYS A 539 -8.58 12.83 22.44
CA LYS A 539 -9.53 11.91 23.06
C LYS A 539 -10.46 12.68 23.99
N VAL A 540 -11.75 12.39 23.90
CA VAL A 540 -12.76 13.00 24.76
C VAL A 540 -13.41 11.91 25.61
N HIS A 541 -13.43 12.13 26.92
CA HIS A 541 -14.08 11.27 27.91
C HIS A 541 -15.54 11.67 28.12
N GLU A 542 -16.35 10.76 28.67
CA GLU A 542 -17.74 11.01 29.04
C GLU A 542 -17.94 12.27 29.90
N GLY A 543 -17.04 12.53 30.86
CA GLY A 543 -17.08 13.72 31.73
C GLY A 543 -16.74 15.05 31.03
N GLY A 544 -16.40 15.01 29.74
CA GLY A 544 -15.94 16.16 28.97
C GLY A 544 -14.47 16.50 29.18
N ASP A 545 -13.74 15.68 29.93
CA ASP A 545 -12.28 15.74 30.03
C ASP A 545 -11.63 15.34 28.71
N ILE A 546 -10.45 15.89 28.47
CA ILE A 546 -9.74 15.71 27.20
C ILE A 546 -8.33 15.21 27.44
N GLU A 547 -7.90 14.26 26.62
CA GLU A 547 -6.51 13.87 26.51
C GLU A 547 -5.99 14.28 25.13
N LEU A 548 -4.82 14.92 25.11
CA LEU A 548 -4.22 15.42 23.89
C LEU A 548 -2.91 14.69 23.62
N THR A 549 -2.81 14.12 22.43
CA THR A 549 -1.55 13.63 21.86
C THR A 549 -1.02 14.69 20.91
N MET A 550 0.14 15.25 21.26
CA MET A 550 0.81 16.31 20.50
C MET A 550 1.81 15.68 19.51
N LYS A 551 1.95 16.24 18.31
CA LYS A 551 2.81 15.67 17.24
C LYS A 551 4.30 15.57 17.57
N TYR A 552 4.79 16.34 18.54
CA TYR A 552 6.19 16.33 19.00
C TYR A 552 6.29 16.00 20.49
N GLY A 553 5.33 15.21 21.02
CA GLY A 553 5.33 14.80 22.42
C GLY A 553 6.51 13.90 22.79
N ASP A 554 7.00 13.12 21.84
CA ASP A 554 8.22 12.33 21.91
C ASP A 554 9.47 13.21 22.05
N ILE A 555 9.61 14.23 21.20
CA ILE A 555 10.72 15.21 21.26
C ILE A 555 10.67 15.97 22.58
N TYR A 556 9.48 16.36 23.05
CA TYR A 556 9.31 16.98 24.36
C TYR A 556 9.83 16.08 25.49
N ALA A 557 9.38 14.82 25.54
CA ALA A 557 9.83 13.85 26.55
C ALA A 557 11.35 13.60 26.50
N LEU A 558 11.90 13.46 25.29
CA LEU A 558 13.34 13.34 25.06
C LEU A 558 14.09 14.58 25.56
N THR A 559 13.59 15.78 25.28
CA THR A 559 14.18 17.05 25.74
C THR A 559 14.23 17.11 27.27
N LEU A 560 13.14 16.71 27.94
CA LEU A 560 13.11 16.64 29.41
C LEU A 560 14.14 15.66 29.98
N GLN A 561 14.25 14.47 29.37
CA GLN A 561 15.19 13.45 29.80
C GLN A 561 16.63 13.93 29.61
N SER A 562 16.96 14.44 28.42
CA SER A 562 18.31 14.93 28.11
C SER A 562 18.72 16.09 29.02
N ILE A 563 17.79 17.00 29.36
CA ILE A 563 18.08 18.08 30.32
C ILE A 563 18.45 17.52 31.69
N LYS A 564 17.71 16.53 32.21
CA LYS A 564 18.01 15.91 33.50
C LYS A 564 19.36 15.21 33.47
N GLU A 565 19.64 14.44 32.42
CA GLU A 565 20.94 13.77 32.24
C GLU A 565 22.09 14.77 32.24
N VAL A 566 21.95 15.92 31.55
CA VAL A 566 22.98 16.97 31.54
C VAL A 566 23.15 17.60 32.92
N GLN A 567 22.06 17.84 33.65
CA GLN A 567 22.13 18.39 35.02
C GLN A 567 22.82 17.42 35.99
N GLU A 568 22.51 16.12 35.91
CA GLU A 568 23.16 15.08 36.71
C GLU A 568 24.64 14.94 36.37
N ALA A 569 25.02 15.06 35.09
CA ALA A 569 26.42 15.02 34.67
C ALA A 569 27.24 16.27 35.05
N MET A 570 26.58 17.35 35.47
CA MET A 570 27.21 18.57 35.98
C MET A 570 27.33 18.60 37.52
N ALA A 571 26.54 17.78 38.23
CA ALA A 571 26.59 17.61 39.67
C ALA A 571 27.71 16.63 40.05
#